data_AF-A0A422ZAQ9-F1
#
_entry.id   AF-A0A422ZAQ9-F1
#
_cell.length_a   1.000
_cell.length_b   1.000
_cell.length_c   1.000
_cell.angle_alpha   90.00
_cell.angle_beta   90.00
_cell.angle_gamma   90.00
#
_symmetry.space_group_name_H-M   'P 1'
#
loop_
_entity.id
_entity.type
_entity.pdbx_description
1 polymer ?
#
loop_
_entity_poly.entity_id
_entity_poly.type
_entity_poly.pdbx_seq_one_letter_code
_entity_poly.pdbx_strand_id
1 'polypeptide(L)'
;MTSEAVFIQVGALADGFAPHGNLLATASLPAGENFTFYVAGSEPQQLVIEDEQTLSWNGKRAPWRATALRPDILFIDFLDPERDNASISAVCNLTQRNATLVYGQLPDEAAARL
;
A
#
# COMPACT_ATOMS: atom_id res chain seq x y z
N MET A 1 38.13 -8.53 16.07
CA MET A 1 36.96 -9.24 15.52
C MET A 1 35.97 -8.19 15.07
N THR A 2 35.88 -7.93 13.77
CA THR A 2 34.79 -7.14 13.20
C THR A 2 33.56 -8.05 13.18
N SER A 3 32.58 -7.81 14.05
CA SER A 3 31.34 -8.57 14.04
C SER A 3 30.60 -8.24 12.75
N GLU A 4 30.51 -9.21 11.85
CA GLU A 4 29.69 -9.08 10.66
C GLU A 4 28.22 -9.02 11.09
N ALA A 5 27.46 -8.05 10.59
CA ALA A 5 26.06 -7.91 10.92
C ALA A 5 25.27 -9.08 10.32
N VAL A 6 24.47 -9.77 11.14
CA VAL A 6 23.58 -10.83 10.67
C VAL A 6 22.29 -10.20 10.17
N PHE A 7 21.98 -10.40 8.90
CA PHE A 7 20.73 -9.97 8.29
C PHE A 7 19.63 -11.02 8.55
N ILE A 8 18.39 -10.55 8.72
CA ILE A 8 17.19 -11.39 8.87
C ILE A 8 16.24 -11.16 7.71
N GLN A 9 15.35 -12.13 7.47
CA GLN A 9 14.29 -12.01 6.46
C GLN A 9 13.21 -11.01 6.92
N VAL A 10 12.54 -10.37 5.96
CA VAL A 10 11.48 -9.38 6.25
C VAL A 10 10.31 -10.00 7.02
N GLY A 11 10.03 -11.30 6.84
CA GLY A 11 9.05 -12.01 7.67
C GLY A 11 9.42 -12.03 9.17
N ALA A 12 10.67 -12.34 9.49
CA ALA A 12 11.16 -12.30 10.88
C ALA A 12 11.18 -10.86 11.44
N LEU A 13 11.39 -9.87 10.57
CA LEU A 13 11.25 -8.46 10.94
C LEU A 13 9.79 -8.12 11.29
N ALA A 14 8.82 -8.58 10.49
CA ALA A 14 7.39 -8.35 10.74
C ALA A 14 6.97 -8.90 12.10
N ASP A 15 7.43 -10.10 12.47
CA ASP A 15 7.17 -10.71 13.78
C ASP A 15 7.73 -9.85 14.94
N GLY A 16 8.89 -9.22 14.74
CA GLY A 16 9.48 -8.30 15.72
C GLY A 16 8.71 -6.99 15.88
N PHE A 17 8.02 -6.53 14.85
CA PHE A 17 7.23 -5.27 14.85
C PHE A 17 5.77 -5.46 15.29
N ALA A 18 5.24 -6.68 15.25
CA ALA A 18 3.83 -6.94 15.53
C ALA A 18 3.42 -6.64 16.99
N PRO A 19 4.18 -7.04 18.03
CA PRO A 19 3.84 -6.71 19.41
C PRO A 19 4.10 -5.22 19.70
N HIS A 20 3.10 -4.52 20.24
CA HIS A 20 3.22 -3.13 20.70
C HIS A 20 3.71 -2.13 19.62
N GLY A 21 3.44 -2.40 18.34
CA GLY A 21 3.72 -1.46 17.27
C GLY A 21 2.96 -0.14 17.49
N ASN A 22 3.67 1.00 17.40
CA ASN A 22 3.08 2.34 17.47
C ASN A 22 2.39 2.71 16.15
N LEU A 23 1.47 1.86 15.72
CA LEU A 23 0.75 2.01 14.46
C LEU A 23 -0.38 3.03 14.63
N LEU A 24 -0.65 3.79 13.56
CA LEU A 24 -1.86 4.59 13.49
C LEU A 24 -3.09 3.68 13.46
N ALA A 25 -4.16 4.16 14.09
CA ALA A 25 -5.49 3.57 13.94
C ALA A 25 -5.90 3.57 12.46
N THR A 26 -6.64 2.54 12.05
CA THR A 26 -7.18 2.45 10.70
C THR A 26 -8.19 3.56 10.47
N ALA A 27 -8.10 4.22 9.31
CA ALA A 27 -9.12 5.13 8.83
C ALA A 27 -10.19 4.31 8.11
N SER A 28 -11.44 4.40 8.54
CA SER A 28 -12.57 3.81 7.83
C SER A 28 -12.98 4.71 6.67
N LEU A 29 -13.31 4.09 5.54
CA LEU A 29 -13.91 4.75 4.39
C LEU A 29 -15.26 4.08 4.13
N PRO A 30 -16.30 4.84 3.73
CA PRO A 30 -17.60 4.27 3.44
C PRO A 30 -17.53 3.37 2.20
N ALA A 31 -18.34 2.31 2.18
CA ALA A 31 -18.57 1.52 0.97
C ALA A 31 -19.10 2.42 -0.16
N GLY A 32 -18.53 2.26 -1.35
CA GLY A 32 -18.79 3.10 -2.52
C GLY A 32 -17.89 4.33 -2.64
N GLU A 33 -17.04 4.64 -1.65
CA GLU A 33 -16.03 5.69 -1.80
C GLU A 33 -15.12 5.37 -2.99
N ASN A 34 -14.88 6.34 -3.87
CA ASN A 34 -14.19 6.14 -5.14
C ASN A 34 -13.14 7.21 -5.40
N PHE A 35 -11.94 6.76 -5.78
CA PHE A 35 -10.84 7.60 -6.21
C PHE A 35 -10.47 7.26 -7.66
N THR A 36 -10.51 8.28 -8.52
CA THR A 36 -9.97 8.20 -9.88
C THR A 36 -8.64 8.93 -9.94
N PHE A 37 -7.56 8.21 -10.22
CA PHE A 37 -6.22 8.75 -10.34
C PHE A 37 -5.85 8.95 -11.81
N TYR A 38 -5.45 10.17 -12.16
CA TYR A 38 -4.97 10.52 -13.48
C TYR A 38 -3.45 10.60 -13.46
N VAL A 39 -2.79 9.50 -13.86
CA VAL A 39 -1.33 9.43 -13.97
C VAL A 39 -0.94 9.71 -15.42
N ALA A 40 0.05 10.59 -15.62
CA ALA A 40 0.47 10.98 -16.96
C ALA A 40 0.99 9.76 -17.74
N GLY A 41 0.45 9.54 -18.94
CA GLY A 41 0.86 8.43 -19.81
C GLY A 41 0.23 7.08 -19.49
N SER A 42 -0.76 7.01 -18.59
CA SER A 42 -1.57 5.81 -18.36
C SER A 42 -3.06 6.10 -18.52
N GLU A 43 -3.85 5.04 -18.67
CA GLU A 43 -5.30 5.13 -18.46
C GLU A 43 -5.60 5.55 -17.00
N PRO A 44 -6.76 6.20 -16.75
CA PRO A 44 -7.19 6.52 -15.39
C PRO A 44 -7.29 5.25 -14.54
N GLN A 45 -6.72 5.30 -13.35
CA GLN A 45 -6.77 4.20 -12.39
C GLN A 45 -7.94 4.42 -11.43
N GLN A 46 -8.74 3.38 -11.17
CA GLN A 46 -9.91 3.45 -10.31
C GLN A 46 -9.71 2.62 -9.06
N LEU A 47 -10.00 3.24 -7.91
CA LEU A 47 -10.04 2.58 -6.60
C LEU A 47 -11.42 2.80 -5.99
N VAL A 48 -12.15 1.71 -5.77
CA VAL A 48 -13.47 1.76 -5.13
C VAL A 48 -13.43 0.96 -3.84
N ILE A 49 -13.86 1.56 -2.73
CA ILE A 49 -14.04 0.84 -1.47
C ILE A 49 -15.31 0.02 -1.57
N GLU A 50 -15.22 -1.29 -1.43
CA GLU A 50 -16.40 -2.16 -1.44
C GLU A 50 -16.94 -2.37 -0.02
N ASP A 51 -16.03 -2.61 0.93
CA ASP A 51 -16.32 -2.80 2.34
C ASP A 51 -15.05 -2.56 3.21
N GLU A 52 -15.16 -2.82 4.52
CA GLU A 52 -14.07 -2.61 5.50
C GLU A 52 -12.81 -3.43 5.22
N GLN A 53 -12.91 -4.51 4.46
CA GLN A 53 -11.81 -5.44 4.18
C GLN A 53 -11.43 -5.47 2.71
N THR A 54 -12.29 -4.99 1.81
CA THR A 54 -12.13 -5.13 0.37
C THR A 54 -12.20 -3.80 -0.36
N LEU A 55 -11.21 -3.55 -1.20
CA LEU A 55 -11.28 -2.54 -2.26
C LEU A 55 -11.25 -3.22 -3.62
N SER A 56 -11.71 -2.48 -4.63
CA SER A 56 -11.61 -2.83 -6.04
C SER A 56 -10.62 -1.87 -6.71
N TRP A 57 -9.50 -2.41 -7.20
CA TRP A 57 -8.51 -1.70 -8.00
C TRP A 57 -8.70 -2.07 -9.47
N ASN A 58 -9.13 -1.12 -10.30
CA ASN A 58 -9.47 -1.34 -11.72
C ASN A 58 -10.42 -2.55 -11.93
N GLY A 59 -11.35 -2.78 -11.00
CA GLY A 59 -12.28 -3.92 -11.02
C GLY A 59 -11.75 -5.22 -10.41
N LYS A 60 -10.53 -5.24 -9.87
CA LYS A 60 -9.92 -6.39 -9.19
C LYS A 60 -9.94 -6.20 -7.69
N ARG A 61 -10.46 -7.19 -6.97
CA ARG A 61 -10.63 -7.12 -5.52
C ARG A 61 -9.30 -7.40 -4.81
N ALA A 62 -8.98 -6.60 -3.79
CA ALA A 62 -7.80 -6.78 -2.95
C ALA A 62 -8.11 -6.41 -1.48
N PRO A 63 -7.48 -7.08 -0.51
CA PRO A 63 -7.48 -6.62 0.86
C PRO A 63 -6.72 -5.31 0.98
N TRP A 64 -7.15 -4.44 1.88
CA TRP A 64 -6.59 -3.10 1.98
C TRP A 64 -6.52 -2.58 3.40
N ARG A 65 -5.79 -1.48 3.55
CA ARG A 65 -5.77 -0.68 4.76
C ARG A 65 -5.68 0.79 4.40
N ALA A 66 -6.33 1.64 5.19
CA ALA A 66 -6.03 3.06 5.21
C ALA A 66 -5.69 3.57 6.60
N THR A 67 -4.90 4.64 6.64
CA THR A 67 -4.57 5.42 7.85
C THR A 67 -4.48 6.89 7.49
N ALA A 68 -4.62 7.76 8.49
CA ALA A 68 -4.48 9.20 8.30
C ALA A 68 -3.56 9.76 9.39
N LEU A 69 -2.32 10.12 9.00
CA LEU A 69 -1.39 10.80 9.92
C LEU A 69 -1.80 12.26 10.13
N ARG A 70 -2.34 12.88 9.08
CA ARG A 70 -2.99 14.19 9.12
C ARG A 70 -4.43 14.01 8.66
N PRO A 71 -5.41 14.76 9.21
CA PRO A 71 -6.83 14.57 8.89
C PRO A 71 -7.17 14.62 7.40
N ASP A 72 -6.42 15.39 6.62
CA ASP A 72 -6.66 15.61 5.19
C ASP A 72 -5.72 14.80 4.27
N ILE A 73 -4.82 14.01 4.84
CA ILE A 73 -3.89 13.14 4.10
C ILE A 73 -4.18 11.69 4.43
N LEU A 74 -4.78 11.01 3.46
CA LEU A 74 -5.10 9.59 3.55
C LEU A 74 -3.96 8.78 2.93
N PHE A 75 -3.46 7.79 3.66
CA PHE A 75 -2.56 6.76 3.15
C PHE A 75 -3.36 5.47 2.98
N ILE A 76 -3.46 4.97 1.75
CA ILE A 76 -4.12 3.71 1.39
C ILE A 76 -3.05 2.75 0.89
N ASP A 77 -3.05 1.51 1.36
CA ASP A 77 -2.07 0.49 1.01
C ASP A 77 -2.74 -0.86 0.77
N PHE A 78 -2.31 -1.55 -0.28
CA PHE A 78 -2.80 -2.87 -0.67
C PHE A 78 -1.80 -3.57 -1.59
N LEU A 79 -1.92 -4.90 -1.69
CA LEU A 79 -1.15 -5.68 -2.66
C LEU A 79 -1.76 -5.52 -4.06
N ASP A 80 -0.91 -5.40 -5.08
CA ASP A 80 -1.37 -5.34 -6.47
C ASP A 80 -2.03 -6.68 -6.85
N PRO A 81 -3.34 -6.70 -7.16
CA PRO A 81 -4.04 -7.95 -7.46
C PRO A 81 -3.68 -8.54 -8.82
N GLU A 82 -2.96 -7.80 -9.68
CA GLU A 82 -2.60 -8.24 -11.04
C GLU A 82 -1.13 -8.64 -11.19
N ARG A 83 -0.29 -8.35 -10.18
CA ARG A 83 1.16 -8.58 -10.25
C ARG A 83 1.67 -9.29 -9.02
N ASP A 84 2.45 -10.34 -9.25
CA ASP A 84 3.12 -11.06 -8.18
C ASP A 84 4.17 -10.19 -7.49
N ASN A 85 4.23 -10.31 -6.16
CA ASN A 85 5.18 -9.60 -5.29
C ASN A 85 5.16 -8.08 -5.46
N ALA A 86 3.99 -7.53 -5.77
CA ALA A 86 3.81 -6.11 -5.98
C ALA A 86 2.80 -5.51 -4.99
N SER A 87 2.98 -4.23 -4.69
CA SER A 87 2.12 -3.45 -3.84
C SER A 87 1.86 -2.08 -4.44
N ILE A 88 0.72 -1.50 -4.07
CA ILE A 88 0.33 -0.17 -4.46
C ILE A 88 0.01 0.61 -3.19
N SER A 89 0.67 1.76 -3.05
CA SER A 89 0.37 2.71 -1.99
C SER A 89 -0.08 4.04 -2.59
N ALA A 90 -1.18 4.59 -2.09
CA ALA A 90 -1.70 5.90 -2.47
C ALA A 90 -1.62 6.87 -1.30
N VAL A 91 -1.01 8.03 -1.52
CA VAL A 91 -1.08 9.17 -0.61
C VAL A 91 -2.02 10.20 -1.22
N CYS A 92 -3.24 10.31 -0.70
CA CYS A 92 -4.27 11.20 -1.19
C CYS A 92 -4.33 12.46 -0.32
N ASN A 93 -4.10 13.63 -0.91
CA ASN A 93 -4.39 14.92 -0.29
C ASN A 93 -5.81 15.34 -0.66
N LEU A 94 -6.73 15.18 0.29
CA LEU A 94 -8.15 15.43 0.09
C LEU A 94 -8.43 16.94 -0.10
N THR A 95 -7.68 17.81 0.57
CA THR A 95 -7.82 19.27 0.47
C THR A 95 -7.41 19.77 -0.93
N GLN A 96 -6.25 19.33 -1.41
CA GLN A 96 -5.70 19.79 -2.69
C GLN A 96 -6.19 18.97 -3.90
N ARG A 97 -6.94 17.89 -3.66
CA ARG A 97 -7.43 16.96 -4.68
C ARG A 97 -6.32 16.44 -5.59
N ASN A 98 -5.20 16.10 -4.98
CA ASN A 98 -4.08 15.46 -5.67
C ASN A 98 -3.66 14.20 -4.90
N ALA A 99 -2.91 13.35 -5.58
CA ALA A 99 -2.41 12.13 -4.98
C ALA A 99 -1.05 11.77 -5.57
N THR A 100 -0.29 11.00 -4.80
CA THR A 100 0.89 10.28 -5.29
C THR A 100 0.64 8.79 -5.17
N LEU A 101 0.86 8.06 -6.25
CA LEU A 101 0.82 6.60 -6.27
C LEU A 101 2.25 6.07 -6.30
N VAL A 102 2.51 5.05 -5.49
CA VAL A 102 3.76 4.30 -5.48
C VAL A 102 3.44 2.87 -5.88
N TYR A 103 4.05 2.42 -6.97
CA TYR A 103 3.98 1.04 -7.43
C TYR A 103 5.31 0.36 -7.06
N GLY A 104 5.26 -0.59 -6.15
CA GLY A 104 6.41 -1.38 -5.73
C GLY A 104 6.33 -2.79 -6.29
N GLN A 105 7.47 -3.33 -6.72
CA GLN A 105 7.58 -4.76 -7.06
C GLN A 105 8.93 -5.26 -6.56
N LEU A 106 8.91 -6.36 -5.78
CA LEU A 106 10.12 -7.01 -5.34
C LEU A 106 10.80 -7.72 -6.53
N PRO A 107 12.14 -7.82 -6.53
CA PRO A 107 12.86 -8.56 -7.57
C PRO A 107 12.52 -10.05 -7.50
N ASP A 108 12.66 -10.74 -8.63
CA ASP A 108 12.74 -12.20 -8.62
C ASP A 108 14.09 -12.68 -8.10
N GLU A 109 14.22 -14.00 -7.93
CA GLU A 109 15.46 -14.60 -7.43
C GLU A 109 16.67 -14.34 -8.34
N ALA A 110 16.46 -14.30 -9.66
CA ALA A 110 17.54 -14.09 -10.62
C ALA A 110 18.08 -12.65 -10.52
N ALA A 111 17.19 -11.66 -10.42
CA ALA A 111 17.52 -10.25 -10.25
C ALA A 111 18.15 -9.94 -8.88
N ALA A 112 17.83 -10.73 -7.85
CA ALA A 112 18.43 -10.59 -6.52
C ALA A 112 19.85 -11.18 -6.40
N ARG A 113 20.26 -12.05 -7.33
CA ARG A 113 21.61 -12.62 -7.38
C ARG A 113 22.53 -11.66 -8.14
N LEU A 114 23.19 -10.77 -7.40
CA LEU A 114 24.24 -9.87 -7.89
C LEU A 114 25.50 -10.62 -8.36
#